data_AF-A0A529P0S0-F1
#
_entry.id   AF-A0A529P0S0-F1
#
_cell.length_a   1.000
_cell.length_b   1.000
_cell.length_c   1.000
_cell.angle_alpha   90.00
_cell.angle_beta   90.00
_cell.angle_gamma   90.00
#
_symmetry.space_group_name_H-M   'P 1'
#
loop_
_entity.id
_entity.type
_entity.pdbx_description
1 polymer ?
#
loop_
_entity_poly.entity_id
_entity_poly.type
_entity_poly.pdbx_seq_one_letter_code
_entity_poly.pdbx_strand_id
1 'polypeptide(L)'
;MNYANFPLDKRIPLPSADAEKGEDFIDIERLLGMAARQVKVVAVCAVIGLFLGVIYLQTTPKQYMSVASVLIDEGLNKVVDDISAASVTMQTDAALLSQIEIINSARLASVVVDKLKLDQNQDFMNPP
;
A
#
# COMPACT_ATOMS: atom_id res chain seq x y z
N MET A 1 -45.79 -71.26 32.82
CA MET A 1 -45.42 -71.36 31.39
C MET A 1 -45.74 -70.02 30.78
N ASN A 2 -44.93 -69.30 30.01
CA ASN A 2 -43.50 -69.22 29.73
C ASN A 2 -43.37 -67.79 29.19
N TYR A 3 -42.35 -67.03 29.60
CA TYR A 3 -42.22 -65.61 29.24
C TYR A 3 -41.92 -65.45 27.75
N ALA A 4 -42.61 -64.51 27.09
CA ALA A 4 -42.26 -64.09 25.73
C ALA A 4 -40.98 -63.23 25.80
N ASN A 5 -39.86 -63.80 25.35
CA ASN A 5 -38.62 -63.06 25.14
C ASN A 5 -38.75 -62.17 23.89
N PHE A 6 -38.76 -60.85 24.10
CA PHE A 6 -38.55 -59.90 23.01
C PHE A 6 -37.06 -59.50 22.97
N PRO A 7 -36.35 -59.74 21.87
CA PRO A 7 -34.97 -59.31 21.75
C PRO A 7 -34.90 -57.79 21.51
N LEU A 8 -34.27 -57.13 22.46
CA LEU A 8 -33.13 -56.24 22.28
C LEU A 8 -33.23 -55.03 21.33
N ASP A 9 -32.86 -53.92 21.97
CA ASP A 9 -31.90 -52.94 21.44
C ASP A 9 -32.44 -51.97 20.40
N LYS A 10 -33.24 -51.02 20.90
CA LYS A 10 -33.30 -49.70 20.30
C LYS A 10 -32.40 -48.78 21.10
N ARG A 11 -31.07 -48.92 20.94
CA ARG A 11 -30.17 -47.80 21.23
C ARG A 11 -30.54 -46.73 20.24
N ILE A 12 -31.30 -45.75 20.72
CA ILE A 12 -31.44 -44.48 20.04
C ILE A 12 -30.02 -43.93 19.97
N PRO A 13 -29.38 -43.83 18.79
CA PRO A 13 -28.11 -43.14 18.72
C PRO A 13 -28.39 -41.72 19.18
N LEU A 14 -27.76 -41.33 20.29
CA LEU A 14 -27.59 -39.93 20.65
C LEU A 14 -27.14 -39.19 19.37
N PRO A 15 -27.68 -38.01 19.06
CA PRO A 15 -27.06 -37.15 18.08
C PRO A 15 -25.59 -37.03 18.45
N SER A 16 -24.73 -37.67 17.66
CA SER A 16 -23.29 -37.60 17.82
C SER A 16 -22.92 -36.12 17.86
N ALA A 17 -22.21 -35.75 18.91
CA ALA A 17 -21.53 -34.48 18.98
C ALA A 17 -20.65 -34.34 17.74
N ASP A 18 -21.08 -33.48 16.81
CA ASP A 18 -20.25 -32.82 15.78
C ASP A 18 -20.90 -31.49 15.37
N ALA A 19 -21.65 -30.85 16.29
CA ALA A 19 -22.07 -29.45 16.16
C ALA A 19 -20.98 -28.46 16.63
N GLU A 20 -19.78 -28.97 16.91
CA GLU A 20 -18.59 -28.18 17.23
C GLU A 20 -17.40 -28.77 16.49
N LYS A 21 -17.25 -28.42 15.21
CA LYS A 21 -15.99 -28.56 14.51
C LYS A 21 -15.62 -27.22 13.92
N GLY A 22 -14.66 -26.57 14.59
CA GLY A 22 -13.77 -25.59 13.99
C GLY A 22 -14.43 -24.25 13.73
N GLU A 23 -14.25 -23.34 14.69
CA GLU A 23 -13.66 -22.01 14.50
C GLU A 23 -14.01 -21.27 13.20
N ASP A 24 -14.44 -20.03 13.40
CA ASP A 24 -14.70 -18.87 12.52
C ASP A 24 -13.75 -18.65 11.31
N PHE A 25 -13.43 -19.73 10.59
CA PHE A 25 -12.57 -19.78 9.42
C PHE A 25 -13.45 -20.04 8.22
N ILE A 26 -13.25 -19.20 7.21
CA ILE A 26 -13.96 -19.29 5.95
C ILE A 26 -13.55 -20.61 5.26
N ASP A 27 -14.47 -21.57 5.20
CA ASP A 27 -14.32 -22.80 4.42
C ASP A 27 -14.32 -22.50 2.91
N ILE A 28 -13.12 -22.34 2.34
CA ILE A 28 -12.91 -22.00 0.92
C ILE A 28 -13.51 -23.06 -0.01
N GLU A 29 -13.41 -24.35 0.33
CA GLU A 29 -14.00 -25.44 -0.47
C GLU A 29 -15.52 -25.34 -0.52
N ARG A 30 -16.15 -24.98 0.61
CA ARG A 30 -17.59 -24.82 0.70
C ARG A 30 -18.07 -23.61 -0.09
N LEU A 31 -17.35 -22.49 -0.03
CA LEU A 31 -17.64 -21.30 -0.85
C LEU A 31 -17.44 -21.58 -2.35
N LEU A 32 -16.38 -22.29 -2.73
CA LEU A 32 -16.11 -22.63 -4.12
C LEU A 32 -17.16 -23.60 -4.67
N GLY A 33 -17.64 -24.55 -3.85
CA GLY A 33 -18.76 -25.42 -4.18
C GLY A 33 -20.08 -24.65 -4.41
N MET A 34 -20.35 -23.62 -3.60
CA MET A 34 -21.49 -22.73 -3.80
C MET A 34 -21.36 -21.91 -5.09
N ALA A 35 -20.16 -21.38 -5.37
CA ALA A 35 -19.85 -20.64 -6.59
C ALA A 35 -19.97 -21.51 -7.85
N ALA A 36 -19.49 -22.76 -7.81
CA ALA A 36 -19.57 -23.72 -8.91
C ALA A 36 -21.02 -24.09 -9.26
N ARG A 37 -21.94 -24.03 -8.29
CA ARG A 37 -23.37 -24.26 -8.53
C ARG A 37 -24.04 -23.10 -9.26
N GLN A 38 -23.48 -21.90 -9.16
CA GLN A 38 -24.01 -20.68 -9.77
C GLN A 38 -22.99 -19.99 -10.70
N VAL A 39 -22.23 -20.78 -11.47
CA VAL A 39 -21.19 -20.29 -12.38
C VAL A 39 -21.65 -19.15 -13.30
N LYS A 40 -22.92 -19.14 -13.73
CA LYS A 40 -23.46 -18.07 -14.56
C LYS A 40 -23.49 -16.72 -13.83
N VAL A 41 -23.93 -16.70 -12.58
CA VAL A 41 -24.00 -15.47 -11.77
C VAL A 41 -22.59 -14.99 -11.42
N VAL A 42 -21.72 -15.91 -11.02
CA VAL A 42 -20.31 -15.61 -10.73
C VAL A 42 -19.59 -15.07 -11.96
N ALA A 43 -19.81 -15.67 -13.13
CA ALA A 43 -19.21 -15.21 -14.38
C ALA A 43 -19.69 -13.80 -14.77
N VAL A 44 -21.00 -13.51 -14.65
CA VAL A 44 -21.52 -12.16 -14.91
C VAL A 44 -20.89 -11.14 -13.97
N CYS A 45 -20.81 -11.45 -12.68
CA CYS A 45 -20.21 -10.57 -11.69
C CYS A 45 -18.71 -10.34 -11.98
N ALA A 46 -17.98 -11.40 -12.35
CA ALA A 46 -16.58 -11.31 -12.73
C ALA A 46 -16.38 -10.45 -13.99
N VAL A 47 -17.25 -10.59 -15.00
CA VAL A 47 -17.21 -9.76 -16.22
C VAL A 47 -17.46 -8.29 -15.88
N ILE A 48 -18.45 -7.99 -15.03
CA ILE A 48 -18.74 -6.62 -14.60
C ILE A 48 -17.55 -6.02 -13.83
N GLY A 49 -16.98 -6.79 -12.89
CA GLY A 49 -15.80 -6.36 -12.12
C GLY A 49 -14.58 -6.11 -13.01
N LEU A 50 -14.33 -6.99 -13.98
CA LEU A 50 -13.27 -6.81 -14.96
C LEU A 50 -13.52 -5.55 -15.81
N PHE A 51 -14.75 -5.36 -16.28
CA PHE A 51 -15.11 -4.19 -17.09
C PHE A 51 -14.91 -2.88 -16.32
N LEU A 52 -15.36 -2.82 -15.06
CA LEU A 52 -15.11 -1.69 -14.16
C LEU A 52 -13.61 -1.47 -13.91
N GLY A 53 -12.84 -2.53 -13.71
CA GLY A 53 -11.38 -2.46 -13.54
C GLY A 53 -10.67 -1.90 -14.77
N VAL A 54 -11.10 -2.29 -15.97
CA VAL A 54 -10.56 -1.76 -17.24
C VAL A 54 -10.91 -0.30 -17.42
N ILE A 55 -12.15 0.11 -17.12
CA ILE A 55 -12.55 1.52 -17.14
C ILE A 55 -11.68 2.30 -16.15
N TYR A 56 -11.51 1.80 -14.93
CA TYR A 56 -10.69 2.45 -13.91
C TYR A 56 -9.24 2.65 -14.38
N LEU A 57 -8.61 1.60 -14.94
CA LEU A 57 -7.25 1.67 -15.48
C LEU A 57 -7.11 2.68 -16.63
N GLN A 58 -8.11 2.80 -17.49
CA GLN A 58 -8.08 3.80 -18.56
C GLN A 58 -8.27 5.24 -18.05
N THR A 59 -9.01 5.41 -16.95
CA THR A 59 -9.28 6.74 -16.38
C THR A 59 -8.21 7.22 -15.39
N THR A 60 -7.40 6.31 -14.86
CA THR A 60 -6.37 6.64 -13.86
C THR A 60 -5.15 7.25 -14.57
N PRO A 61 -4.77 8.49 -14.25
CA PRO A 61 -3.56 9.10 -14.80
C PRO A 61 -2.32 8.37 -14.29
N LYS A 62 -1.28 8.21 -15.11
CA LYS A 62 -0.04 7.57 -14.65
C LYS A 62 0.72 8.57 -13.79
N GLN A 63 1.36 8.05 -12.75
CA GLN A 63 2.16 8.87 -11.84
C GLN A 63 3.63 8.56 -12.08
N TYR A 64 4.41 9.61 -12.38
CA TYR A 64 5.85 9.53 -12.61
C TYR A 64 6.58 10.23 -11.46
N MET A 65 7.56 9.56 -10.85
CA MET A 65 8.36 10.09 -9.76
C MET A 65 9.83 10.16 -10.17
N SER A 66 10.50 11.29 -9.91
CA SER A 66 11.93 11.48 -10.12
C SER A 66 12.62 11.78 -8.79
N VAL A 67 13.83 11.25 -8.60
CA VAL A 67 14.62 11.40 -7.36
C VAL A 67 16.02 11.89 -7.72
N ALA A 68 16.51 12.89 -7.00
CA ALA A 68 17.86 13.44 -7.16
C ALA A 68 18.56 13.51 -5.80
N SER A 69 19.85 13.16 -5.76
CA SER A 69 20.70 13.24 -4.56
C SER A 69 21.72 14.36 -4.71
N VAL A 70 21.83 15.22 -3.70
CA VAL A 70 22.81 16.32 -3.65
C VAL A 70 23.79 16.05 -2.50
N LEU A 71 25.08 16.09 -2.79
CA LEU A 71 26.15 15.93 -1.79
C LEU A 71 26.74 17.30 -1.47
N ILE A 72 26.79 17.64 -0.17
CA ILE A 72 27.32 18.91 0.34
C ILE A 72 28.69 18.61 0.94
N ASP A 73 29.74 19.25 0.41
CA ASP A 73 31.10 19.16 0.93
C ASP A 73 31.42 20.40 1.78
N GLU A 74 31.67 20.20 3.06
CA GLU A 74 31.97 21.25 4.05
C GLU A 74 33.48 21.60 4.09
N GLY A 75 34.30 20.97 3.24
CA GLY A 75 35.76 20.92 3.32
C GLY A 75 36.58 22.17 2.97
N LEU A 76 36.00 23.39 2.91
CA LEU A 76 36.72 24.57 2.37
C LEU A 76 36.74 25.82 3.27
N ASN A 77 36.49 25.72 4.57
CA ASN A 77 36.67 26.86 5.49
C ASN A 77 37.57 26.59 6.72
N LYS A 78 38.51 25.64 6.61
CA LYS A 78 39.63 25.46 7.56
C LYS A 78 40.75 26.49 7.32
N VAL A 79 40.41 27.76 7.16
CA VAL A 79 41.36 28.87 7.29
C VAL A 79 40.57 30.03 7.86
N VAL A 80 40.41 30.07 9.19
CA VAL A 80 40.48 31.26 10.05
C VAL A 80 40.29 30.74 11.49
N ASP A 81 41.43 30.70 12.21
CA ASP A 81 41.66 30.77 13.65
C ASP A 81 40.89 29.89 14.65
N ASP A 82 41.64 29.49 15.68
CA ASP A 82 41.30 28.70 16.87
C ASP A 82 39.99 29.09 17.57
N ILE A 83 38.85 28.70 16.99
CA ILE A 83 37.55 28.76 17.64
C ILE A 83 37.05 27.33 17.78
N SER A 84 36.89 26.93 19.04
CA SER A 84 36.51 25.60 19.56
C SER A 84 35.72 24.72 18.57
N ALA A 85 36.14 23.47 18.40
CA ALA A 85 35.51 22.51 17.48
C ALA A 85 33.98 22.39 17.66
N ALA A 86 33.46 22.60 18.88
CA ALA A 86 32.03 22.60 19.17
C ALA A 86 31.26 23.81 18.56
N SER A 87 31.89 24.99 18.49
CA SER A 87 31.32 26.18 17.82
C SER A 87 31.31 26.03 16.30
N VAL A 88 32.33 25.37 15.72
CA VAL A 88 32.36 25.06 14.29
C VAL A 88 31.23 24.10 13.93
N THR A 89 31.00 23.04 14.71
CA THR A 89 29.91 22.07 14.47
C THR A 89 28.51 22.68 14.59
N MET A 90 28.27 23.55 15.59
CA MET A 90 26.97 24.22 15.73
C MET A 90 26.70 25.23 14.60
N GLN A 91 27.75 25.89 14.09
CA GLN A 91 27.64 26.86 13.00
C GLN A 91 27.49 26.15 11.65
N THR A 92 28.09 24.98 11.45
CA THR A 92 27.86 24.13 10.27
C THR A 92 26.44 23.58 10.24
N ASP A 93 25.88 23.13 11.37
CA ASP A 93 24.48 22.68 11.42
C ASP A 93 23.50 23.81 11.06
N ALA A 94 23.68 25.00 11.63
CA ALA A 94 22.86 26.16 11.29
C ALA A 94 23.02 26.58 9.81
N ALA A 95 24.22 26.49 9.25
CA ALA A 95 24.48 26.76 7.84
C ALA A 95 23.88 25.68 6.92
N LEU A 96 23.89 24.41 7.32
CA LEU A 96 23.24 23.31 6.60
C LEU A 96 21.72 23.47 6.61
N LEU A 97 21.12 23.75 7.77
CA LEU A 97 19.67 24.01 7.85
C LEU A 97 19.27 25.19 6.97
N SER A 98 20.07 26.27 6.95
CA SER A 98 19.84 27.41 6.06
C SER A 98 19.95 27.04 4.58
N GLN A 99 20.91 26.18 4.20
CA GLN A 99 21.03 25.69 2.82
C GLN A 99 19.86 24.81 2.39
N ILE A 100 19.38 23.93 3.29
CA ILE A 100 18.19 23.11 3.05
C ILE A 100 16.95 24.00 2.86
N GLU A 101 16.81 25.04 3.67
CA GLU A 101 15.72 26.01 3.57
C GLU A 101 15.77 26.77 2.24
N ILE A 102 16.96 27.18 1.78
CA ILE A 102 17.14 27.81 0.47
C ILE A 102 16.75 26.86 -0.66
N ILE A 103 17.17 25.59 -0.60
CA ILE A 103 16.84 24.56 -1.61
C ILE A 103 15.32 24.32 -1.66
N ASN A 104 14.64 24.30 -0.52
CA ASN A 104 13.18 24.14 -0.44
C ASN A 104 12.39 25.44 -0.61
N SER A 105 13.06 26.58 -0.82
CA SER A 105 12.38 27.87 -0.89
C SER A 105 11.53 28.00 -2.15
N ALA A 106 10.34 28.59 -2.01
CA ALA A 106 9.45 28.89 -3.14
C ALA A 106 10.11 29.80 -4.19
N ARG A 107 11.04 30.66 -3.77
CA ARG A 107 11.79 31.55 -4.67
C ARG A 107 12.72 30.77 -5.59
N LEU A 108 13.42 29.76 -5.09
CA LEU A 108 14.25 28.92 -5.93
C LEU A 108 13.37 28.07 -6.85
N ALA A 109 12.28 27.51 -6.34
CA ALA A 109 11.31 26.74 -7.13
C ALA A 109 10.74 27.56 -8.30
N SER A 110 10.36 28.83 -8.10
CA SER A 110 9.85 29.67 -9.19
C SER A 110 10.89 29.92 -10.27
N VAL A 111 12.15 30.18 -9.89
CA VAL A 111 13.25 30.34 -10.85
C VAL A 111 13.48 29.06 -11.66
N VAL A 112 13.39 27.89 -11.03
CA VAL A 112 13.53 26.60 -11.71
C VAL A 112 12.37 26.36 -12.69
N VAL A 113 11.13 26.65 -12.29
CA VAL A 113 9.95 26.59 -13.16
C VAL A 113 10.13 27.49 -14.38
N ASP A 114 10.57 28.73 -14.20
CA ASP A 114 10.81 29.68 -15.30
C ASP A 114 11.96 29.23 -16.21
N LYS A 115 13.06 28.73 -15.65
CA LYS A 115 14.25 28.30 -16.41
C LYS A 115 14.00 27.04 -17.22
N LEU A 116 13.27 26.08 -16.67
CA LEU A 116 12.91 24.83 -17.33
C LEU A 116 11.59 24.96 -18.12
N LYS A 117 10.92 26.11 -18.04
CA LYS A 117 9.60 26.38 -18.66
C LYS A 117 8.60 25.27 -18.34
N LEU A 118 8.55 24.87 -17.07
CA LEU A 118 7.71 23.75 -16.62
C LEU A 118 6.22 24.07 -16.78
N ASP A 119 5.86 25.35 -16.73
CA ASP A 119 4.52 25.88 -17.02
C ASP A 119 4.08 25.68 -18.48
N GLN A 120 5.04 25.57 -19.40
CA GLN A 120 4.83 25.36 -20.84
C GLN A 120 5.09 23.92 -21.28
N ASN A 121 5.58 23.07 -20.37
CA ASN A 121 5.83 21.67 -20.65
C ASN A 121 4.55 20.85 -20.43
N GLN A 122 3.94 20.38 -21.53
CA GLN A 122 2.72 19.58 -21.46
C GLN A 122 2.91 18.26 -20.70
N ASP A 123 4.09 17.64 -20.76
CA ASP A 123 4.37 16.40 -20.01
C ASP A 123 4.47 16.64 -18.50
N PHE A 124 4.80 17.87 -18.09
CA PHE A 124 4.85 18.27 -16.68
C PHE A 124 3.49 18.74 -16.16
N MET A 125 2.74 19.51 -16.97
CA MET A 125 1.43 20.05 -16.59
C MET A 125 0.29 19.02 -16.73
N ASN A 126 0.40 18.12 -17.70
CA ASN A 126 -0.50 16.99 -17.93
C ASN A 126 0.34 15.70 -17.99
N PRO A 127 0.86 15.21 -16.85
CA PRO A 127 1.57 13.95 -16.82
C PRO A 127 0.66 12.83 -17.36
N PRO A 128 1.17 11.95 -18.26
CA PRO A 128 0.36 10.93 -18.94
C PRO A 128 -0.16 9.84 -18.01
#